data_AF-A0A1X0P3J4-F1
#
_entry.id   AF-A0A1X0P3J4-F1
#
_cell.length_a   1.000
_cell.length_b   1.000
_cell.length_c   1.000
_cell.angle_alpha   90.00
_cell.angle_beta   90.00
_cell.angle_gamma   90.00
#
_symmetry.space_group_name_H-M   'P 1'
#
loop_
_entity.id
_entity.type
_entity.pdbx_description
1 polymer ?
#
loop_
_entity_poly.entity_id
_entity_poly.type
_entity_poly.pdbx_seq_one_letter_code
_entity_poly.pdbx_strand_id
1 'polypeptide(L)'
;MQSFDVFCAEEMLRQKRKGVEVPSPAQPYEHYLWHREARRRWDLLRGEENHSSLPDEYKSDTETVVSGIMRRNPSEESRTVPHVLNSENEVRAILSSLELLLRLFFLDPKDKVLLAAVGGFRTTVSELRSKGLLGCKNGGCPEVYILYELFSFRKLLLQWIRLNTEQQKAALETAIALVSKIRSPKYTELETLLKEVRAKSSLFSEYLENILHCLTQASLDTPYAFPSVCSDVMEAVYHHFTGPSGILLPEVSSQESGAAGNDKTASPGRVSVGNVIGVSRLTRKRPNSDSLVREEKVYNLKHNTIVTGTGHISCYSRYHARYSTPEKHASKECQFCVVCHMMETLFNGYTGSCCWSHAPTQRKITFHLKRYPEVYDAAMQRFAKLERGVVLEPYGNVPLG
;
A
#
# COMPACT_ATOMS: atom_id res chain seq x y z
N MET A 1 18.78 42.87 5.64
CA MET A 1 17.82 41.79 5.31
C MET A 1 17.19 41.33 6.60
N GLN A 2 15.86 41.23 6.66
CA GLN A 2 15.16 40.64 7.80
C GLN A 2 15.61 39.16 7.94
N SER A 3 15.66 38.60 9.14
CA SER A 3 16.06 37.19 9.33
C SER A 3 14.85 36.26 9.18
N PHE A 4 15.11 34.98 8.87
CA PHE A 4 14.04 34.01 8.70
C PHE A 4 13.22 33.79 9.98
N ASP A 5 13.87 33.82 11.15
CA ASP A 5 13.16 33.70 12.43
C ASP A 5 12.19 34.86 12.68
N VAL A 6 12.58 36.08 12.29
CA VAL A 6 11.73 37.27 12.39
C VAL A 6 10.55 37.15 11.42
N PHE A 7 10.78 36.63 10.21
CA PHE A 7 9.70 36.34 9.27
C PHE A 7 8.73 35.28 9.79
N CYS A 8 9.23 34.20 10.38
CA CYS A 8 8.40 33.18 10.98
C CYS A 8 7.52 33.78 12.09
N ALA A 9 8.08 34.58 13.00
CA ALA A 9 7.31 35.25 14.05
C ALA A 9 6.21 36.16 13.49
N GLU A 10 6.50 36.93 12.44
CA GLU A 10 5.53 37.80 11.77
C GLU A 10 4.45 37.01 11.01
N GLU A 11 4.82 35.93 10.33
CA GLU A 11 3.90 35.08 9.59
C GLU A 11 2.98 34.30 10.54
N MET A 12 3.48 33.84 11.69
CA MET A 12 2.67 33.26 12.76
C MET A 12 1.62 34.28 13.23
N LEU A 13 2.03 35.50 13.53
CA LEU A 13 1.12 36.57 13.97
C LEU A 13 0.10 36.92 12.89
N ARG A 14 0.51 36.98 11.63
CA ARG A 14 -0.36 37.24 10.48
C ARG A 14 -1.43 36.17 10.33
N GLN A 15 -1.05 34.90 10.43
CA GLN A 15 -1.96 33.76 10.32
C GLN A 15 -2.92 33.68 11.51
N LYS A 16 -2.43 33.89 12.73
CA LYS A 16 -3.28 33.99 13.95
C LYS A 16 -4.32 35.10 13.84
N ARG A 17 -3.95 36.29 13.33
CA ARG A 17 -4.89 37.39 13.08
C ARG A 17 -5.96 37.06 12.03
N LYS A 18 -5.68 36.13 11.12
CA LYS A 18 -6.63 35.62 10.12
C LYS A 18 -7.45 34.43 10.61
N GLY A 19 -7.33 34.06 11.89
CA GLY A 19 -8.00 32.90 12.46
C GLY A 19 -7.47 31.56 11.96
N VAL A 20 -6.28 31.53 11.35
CA VAL A 20 -5.62 30.30 10.93
C VAL A 20 -4.86 29.73 12.11
N GLU A 21 -5.09 28.45 12.41
CA GLU A 21 -4.38 27.74 13.46
C GLU A 21 -2.92 27.55 13.07
N VAL A 22 -2.01 28.03 13.92
CA VAL A 22 -0.57 27.93 13.73
C VAL A 22 -0.06 26.84 14.68
N PRO A 23 0.52 25.75 14.16
CA PRO A 23 0.97 24.63 14.98
C PRO A 23 2.02 25.06 16.02
N SER A 24 1.96 24.45 17.20
CA SER A 24 2.92 24.69 18.28
C SER A 24 4.19 23.85 18.10
N PRO A 25 5.37 24.30 18.57
CA PRO A 25 6.56 23.44 18.66
C PRO A 25 6.34 22.13 19.43
N ALA A 26 5.29 22.05 20.25
CA ALA A 26 4.85 20.82 20.93
C ALA A 26 4.23 19.77 19.98
N GLN A 27 3.92 20.14 18.73
CA GLN A 27 3.42 19.28 17.65
C GLN A 27 4.49 19.24 16.53
N PRO A 28 5.54 18.40 16.65
CA PRO A 28 6.77 18.56 15.89
C PRO A 28 6.56 18.47 14.37
N TYR A 29 5.67 17.58 13.93
CA TYR A 29 5.38 17.36 12.51
C TYR A 29 4.59 18.51 11.87
N GLU A 30 3.54 18.98 12.55
CA GLU A 30 2.68 20.07 12.06
C GLU A 30 3.45 21.39 12.06
N HIS A 31 4.24 21.64 13.12
CA HIS A 31 5.16 22.76 13.20
C HIS A 31 6.22 22.71 12.10
N TYR A 32 6.77 21.53 11.81
CA TYR A 32 7.73 21.34 10.72
C TYR A 32 7.13 21.68 9.34
N LEU A 33 5.94 21.15 9.01
CA LEU A 33 5.27 21.45 7.74
C LEU A 33 4.97 22.95 7.59
N TRP A 34 4.50 23.56 8.67
CA TRP A 34 4.25 25.00 8.73
C TRP A 34 5.54 25.81 8.53
N HIS A 35 6.63 25.42 9.19
CA HIS A 35 7.93 26.09 9.11
C HIS A 35 8.56 25.96 7.71
N ARG A 36 8.43 24.79 7.07
CA ARG A 36 8.86 24.57 5.68
C ARG A 36 8.07 25.43 4.69
N GLU A 37 6.76 25.56 4.87
CA GLU A 37 5.93 26.45 4.05
C GLU A 37 6.27 27.94 4.30
N ALA A 38 6.58 28.32 5.54
CA ALA A 38 7.09 29.65 5.87
C ALA A 38 8.43 29.92 5.16
N ARG A 39 9.36 28.96 5.16
CA ARG A 39 10.64 29.05 4.42
C ARG A 39 10.44 29.26 2.93
N ARG A 40 9.57 28.45 2.31
CA ARG A 40 9.24 28.60 0.89
C ARG A 40 8.71 30.00 0.56
N ARG A 41 7.83 30.55 1.39
CA ARG A 41 7.30 31.91 1.22
C ARG A 41 8.37 32.99 1.40
N TRP A 42 9.26 32.77 2.36
CA TRP A 42 10.37 33.66 2.62
C TRP A 42 11.35 33.74 1.45
N ASP A 43 11.69 32.60 0.84
CA ASP A 43 12.58 32.57 -0.33
C ASP A 43 11.95 33.19 -1.57
N LEU A 44 10.64 32.99 -1.78
CA LEU A 44 9.87 33.68 -2.82
C LEU A 44 9.90 35.21 -2.64
N LEU A 45 9.84 35.71 -1.40
CA LEU A 45 9.87 37.15 -1.11
C LEU A 45 11.25 37.78 -1.32
N ARG A 46 12.32 36.98 -1.24
CA ARG A 46 13.69 37.47 -1.44
C ARG A 46 14.17 37.36 -2.89
N GLY A 47 13.40 36.72 -3.77
CA GLY A 47 13.80 36.48 -5.17
C GLY A 47 15.04 35.58 -5.29
N GLU A 48 15.38 34.86 -4.22
CA GLU A 48 16.50 33.92 -4.19
C GLU A 48 15.96 32.51 -4.46
N GLU A 49 15.99 32.06 -5.71
CA GLU A 49 15.96 30.63 -6.05
C GLU A 49 17.32 29.99 -5.72
N ASN A 50 17.79 30.16 -4.48
CA ASN A 50 19.06 29.62 -4.03
C ASN A 50 18.90 28.13 -3.66
N HIS A 51 19.12 27.27 -4.66
CA HIS A 51 19.28 25.81 -4.51
C HIS A 51 20.53 25.39 -3.69
N SER A 52 21.20 26.32 -3.00
CA SER A 52 22.50 26.13 -2.36
C SER A 52 22.45 25.77 -0.86
N SER A 53 21.26 25.70 -0.24
CA SER A 53 21.08 25.30 1.17
C SER A 53 20.53 23.88 1.36
N LEU A 54 20.25 23.17 0.26
CA LEU A 54 19.69 21.83 0.24
C LEU A 54 20.42 20.79 1.12
N PRO A 55 21.77 20.73 1.21
CA PRO A 55 22.44 19.65 1.94
C PRO A 55 22.20 19.64 3.45
N ASP A 56 22.17 20.83 4.10
CA ASP A 56 21.95 20.93 5.54
C ASP A 56 20.46 20.78 5.91
N GLU A 57 19.57 21.14 4.98
CA GLU A 57 18.12 20.97 5.11
C GLU A 57 17.73 19.48 5.06
N TYR A 58 18.33 18.68 4.16
CA TYR A 58 18.11 17.24 4.10
C TYR A 58 18.58 16.52 5.36
N LYS A 59 19.67 16.99 5.98
CA LYS A 59 20.20 16.42 7.21
C LYS A 59 19.29 16.70 8.41
N SER A 60 18.81 17.93 8.53
CA SER A 60 17.80 18.31 9.54
C SER A 60 16.45 17.58 9.34
N ASP A 61 16.02 17.41 8.09
CA ASP A 61 14.82 16.63 7.73
C ASP A 61 14.97 15.16 8.13
N THR A 62 16.13 14.58 7.85
CA THR A 62 16.47 13.19 8.18
C THR A 62 16.50 12.98 9.70
N GLU A 63 17.17 13.87 10.45
CA GLU A 63 17.22 13.82 11.92
C GLU A 63 15.83 13.98 12.57
N THR A 64 14.96 14.80 11.98
CA THR A 64 13.58 15.01 12.45
C THR A 64 12.71 13.79 12.17
N VAL A 65 12.81 13.19 10.98
CA VAL A 65 12.10 11.96 10.62
C VAL A 65 12.58 10.79 11.48
N VAL A 66 13.88 10.63 11.67
CA VAL A 66 14.47 9.60 12.54
C VAL A 66 14.00 9.79 13.98
N SER A 67 14.01 11.01 14.50
CA SER A 67 13.48 11.31 15.85
C SER A 67 11.99 11.03 15.99
N GLY A 68 11.19 11.28 14.94
CA GLY A 68 9.76 10.98 14.90
C GLY A 68 9.45 9.48 14.84
N ILE A 69 10.27 8.71 14.12
CA ILE A 69 10.19 7.24 14.07
C ILE A 69 10.55 6.64 15.44
N MET A 70 11.62 7.14 16.07
CA MET A 70 12.10 6.64 17.37
C MET A 70 11.16 6.96 18.54
N ARG A 71 10.31 7.98 18.44
CA ARG A 71 9.38 8.40 19.50
C ARG A 71 7.96 7.87 19.33
N ARG A 72 7.69 7.01 18.36
CA ARG A 72 6.31 6.67 17.98
C ARG A 72 5.65 5.73 19.00
N ASN A 73 4.58 6.20 19.64
CA ASN A 73 3.64 5.34 20.36
C ASN A 73 2.73 4.61 19.35
N PRO A 74 2.49 3.30 19.51
CA PRO A 74 1.70 2.51 18.56
C PRO A 74 0.19 2.84 18.52
N SER A 75 -0.27 3.86 19.24
CA SER A 75 -1.68 4.23 19.37
C SER A 75 -2.11 5.42 18.50
N GLU A 76 -1.22 6.09 17.79
CA GLU A 76 -1.61 7.22 16.93
C GLU A 76 -2.13 6.73 15.58
N GLU A 77 -3.40 7.02 15.31
CA GLU A 77 -4.08 6.70 14.06
C GLU A 77 -3.29 7.20 12.85
N SER A 78 -3.07 6.31 11.89
CA SER A 78 -2.41 6.64 10.63
C SER A 78 -3.27 7.67 9.87
N ARG A 79 -2.85 8.94 9.86
CA ARG A 79 -3.48 9.97 9.03
C ARG A 79 -3.16 9.68 7.55
N THR A 80 -4.19 9.46 6.75
CA THR A 80 -4.06 9.37 5.29
C THR A 80 -3.97 10.78 4.72
N VAL A 81 -2.79 11.18 4.26
CA VAL A 81 -2.62 12.42 3.48
C VAL A 81 -3.05 12.11 2.04
N PRO A 82 -4.02 12.84 1.46
CA PRO A 82 -4.37 12.68 0.06
C PRO A 82 -3.21 13.16 -0.81
N HIS A 83 -2.62 12.24 -1.56
CA HIS A 83 -1.59 12.55 -2.54
C HIS A 83 -2.24 12.75 -3.91
N VAL A 84 -1.88 13.82 -4.60
CA VAL A 84 -2.31 14.09 -5.97
C VAL A 84 -1.08 13.90 -6.85
N LEU A 85 -0.93 12.71 -7.44
CA LEU A 85 0.23 12.30 -8.27
C LEU A 85 0.37 13.11 -9.59
N ASN A 86 0.52 14.43 -9.48
CA ASN A 86 0.58 15.41 -10.57
C ASN A 86 1.94 16.11 -10.64
N SER A 87 2.77 16.05 -9.60
CA SER A 87 4.12 16.64 -9.61
C SER A 87 5.21 15.58 -9.51
N GLU A 88 6.31 15.77 -10.25
CA GLU A 88 7.49 14.89 -10.20
C GLU A 88 8.08 14.81 -8.80
N ASN A 89 8.07 15.93 -8.06
CA ASN A 89 8.55 16.00 -6.67
C ASN A 89 7.73 15.10 -5.74
N GLU A 90 6.41 15.05 -5.90
CA GLU A 90 5.54 14.20 -5.09
C GLU A 90 5.70 12.73 -5.45
N VAL A 91 5.82 12.40 -6.74
CA VAL A 91 6.14 11.04 -7.19
C VAL A 91 7.47 10.58 -6.59
N ARG A 92 8.50 11.44 -6.64
CA ARG A 92 9.81 11.17 -6.04
C ARG A 92 9.73 10.97 -4.52
N ALA A 93 8.98 11.81 -3.81
CA ALA A 93 8.79 11.68 -2.36
C ALA A 93 8.08 10.37 -1.99
N ILE A 94 7.06 9.98 -2.75
CA ILE A 94 6.32 8.73 -2.56
C ILE A 94 7.21 7.52 -2.84
N LEU A 95 7.96 7.52 -3.93
CA LEU A 95 8.84 6.41 -4.30
C LEU A 95 10.01 6.25 -3.32
N SER A 96 10.63 7.34 -2.88
CA SER A 96 11.69 7.31 -1.86
C SER A 96 11.18 6.86 -0.50
N SER A 97 9.99 7.32 -0.08
CA SER A 97 9.34 6.85 1.15
C SER A 97 9.02 5.35 1.09
N LEU A 98 8.52 4.88 -0.06
CA LEU A 98 8.24 3.47 -0.28
C LEU A 98 9.52 2.64 -0.25
N GLU A 99 10.60 3.09 -0.90
CA GLU A 99 11.89 2.42 -0.88
C GLU A 99 12.40 2.26 0.57
N LEU A 100 12.42 3.36 1.31
CA LEU A 100 12.89 3.37 2.69
C LEU A 100 12.08 2.42 3.58
N LEU A 101 10.75 2.48 3.50
CA LEU A 101 9.88 1.59 4.28
C LEU A 101 10.09 0.11 3.94
N LEU A 102 10.29 -0.22 2.66
CA LEU A 102 10.59 -1.60 2.24
C LEU A 102 11.92 -2.07 2.82
N ARG A 103 12.97 -1.23 2.78
CA ARG A 103 14.29 -1.56 3.33
C ARG A 103 14.27 -1.75 4.84
N LEU A 104 13.62 -0.83 5.57
CA LEU A 104 13.42 -0.95 7.01
C LEU A 104 12.65 -2.24 7.35
N PHE A 105 11.62 -2.57 6.56
CA PHE A 105 10.88 -3.82 6.73
C PHE A 105 11.76 -5.06 6.51
N PHE A 106 12.69 -5.04 5.56
CA PHE A 106 13.60 -6.17 5.37
C PHE A 106 14.66 -6.28 6.48
N LEU A 107 14.98 -5.19 7.18
CA LEU A 107 15.81 -5.25 8.38
C LEU A 107 15.06 -5.80 9.60
N ASP A 108 13.78 -5.45 9.76
CA ASP A 108 12.90 -6.06 10.77
C ASP A 108 11.58 -6.57 10.15
N PRO A 109 11.57 -7.79 9.58
CA PRO A 109 10.37 -8.34 8.96
C PRO A 109 9.25 -8.70 9.94
N LYS A 110 9.50 -8.62 11.25
CA LYS A 110 8.52 -8.91 12.30
C LYS A 110 7.79 -7.64 12.77
N ASP A 111 8.28 -6.46 12.39
CA ASP A 111 7.64 -5.19 12.71
C ASP A 111 6.29 -5.05 12.00
N LYS A 112 5.21 -5.08 12.79
CA LYS A 112 3.83 -4.96 12.32
C LYS A 112 3.49 -3.54 11.87
N VAL A 113 4.16 -2.53 12.41
CA VAL A 113 3.97 -1.11 12.03
C VAL A 113 4.55 -0.89 10.64
N LEU A 114 5.76 -1.36 10.37
CA LEU A 114 6.36 -1.30 9.03
C LEU A 114 5.52 -2.07 8.01
N LEU A 115 5.06 -3.28 8.37
CA LEU A 115 4.15 -4.05 7.52
C LEU A 115 2.85 -3.30 7.19
N ALA A 116 2.26 -2.61 8.17
CA ALA A 116 1.06 -1.81 7.98
C ALA A 116 1.33 -0.58 7.12
N ALA A 117 2.46 0.11 7.34
CA ALA A 117 2.87 1.29 6.59
C ALA A 117 3.08 0.95 5.10
N VAL A 118 3.87 -0.09 4.78
CA VAL A 118 4.04 -0.58 3.39
C VAL A 118 2.68 -1.00 2.81
N GLY A 119 1.82 -1.64 3.61
CA GLY A 119 0.47 -2.00 3.21
C GLY A 119 -0.42 -0.82 2.81
N GLY A 120 -0.21 0.35 3.42
CA GLY A 120 -0.90 1.61 3.10
C GLY A 120 -0.61 2.12 1.69
N PHE A 121 0.52 1.77 1.09
CA PHE A 121 0.90 2.19 -0.26
C PHE A 121 0.23 1.38 -1.37
N ARG A 122 -0.61 0.37 -1.06
CA ARG A 122 -1.14 -0.56 -2.07
C ARG A 122 -1.91 0.14 -3.21
N THR A 123 -2.73 1.14 -2.89
CA THR A 123 -3.49 1.91 -3.88
C THR A 123 -2.55 2.77 -4.72
N THR A 124 -1.63 3.49 -4.06
CA THR A 124 -0.62 4.33 -4.71
C THR A 124 0.29 3.53 -5.63
N VAL A 125 0.75 2.35 -5.22
CA VAL A 125 1.57 1.45 -6.05
C VAL A 125 0.80 0.98 -7.29
N SER A 126 -0.49 0.69 -7.14
CA SER A 126 -1.33 0.31 -8.28
C SER A 126 -1.45 1.47 -9.29
N GLU A 127 -1.61 2.69 -8.79
CA GLU A 127 -1.65 3.90 -9.62
C GLU A 127 -0.31 4.18 -10.30
N LEU A 128 0.81 4.17 -9.56
CA LEU A 128 2.16 4.36 -10.10
C LEU A 128 2.49 3.36 -11.21
N ARG A 129 2.09 2.08 -11.05
CA ARG A 129 2.22 1.07 -12.11
C ARG A 129 1.38 1.39 -13.34
N SER A 130 0.12 1.79 -13.14
CA SER A 130 -0.78 2.13 -14.24
C SER A 130 -0.28 3.34 -15.05
N LYS A 131 0.42 4.26 -14.39
CA LYS A 131 1.08 5.43 -15.00
C LYS A 131 2.47 5.13 -15.57
N GLY A 132 2.98 3.90 -15.43
CA GLY A 132 4.32 3.51 -15.90
C GLY A 132 5.49 4.04 -15.06
N LEU A 133 5.22 4.66 -13.91
CA LEU A 133 6.23 5.27 -13.02
C LEU A 133 6.92 4.24 -12.11
N LEU A 134 6.33 3.06 -11.95
CA LEU A 134 6.87 1.96 -11.16
C LEU A 134 6.85 0.66 -11.97
N GLY A 135 8.03 0.16 -12.32
CA GLY A 135 8.21 -1.05 -13.14
C GLY A 135 9.64 -1.18 -13.66
N CYS A 136 9.91 -2.29 -14.36
CA CYS A 136 11.22 -2.56 -14.96
C CYS A 136 11.44 -1.90 -16.34
N LYS A 137 10.43 -1.25 -16.91
CA LYS A 137 10.48 -0.65 -18.26
C LYS A 137 11.06 0.76 -18.20
N ASN A 138 11.53 1.26 -19.35
CA ASN A 138 12.02 2.63 -19.51
C ASN A 138 11.08 3.68 -18.89
N GLY A 139 11.63 4.56 -18.06
CA GLY A 139 10.90 5.61 -17.34
C GLY A 139 10.31 5.19 -15.98
N GLY A 140 10.40 3.90 -15.62
CA GLY A 140 10.01 3.40 -14.30
C GLY A 140 11.16 3.42 -13.28
N CYS A 141 10.82 3.14 -12.03
CA CYS A 141 11.77 2.93 -10.93
C CYS A 141 11.94 1.42 -10.63
N PRO A 142 12.88 0.72 -11.32
CA PRO A 142 13.02 -0.74 -11.25
C PRO A 142 13.44 -1.25 -9.87
N GLU A 143 14.30 -0.54 -9.14
CA GLU A 143 14.79 -0.94 -7.82
C GLU A 143 13.64 -1.02 -6.82
N VAL A 144 12.81 0.04 -6.75
CA VAL A 144 11.64 0.09 -5.88
C VAL A 144 10.58 -0.94 -6.30
N TYR A 145 10.42 -1.14 -7.61
CA TYR A 145 9.52 -2.15 -8.13
C TYR A 145 9.94 -3.56 -7.70
N ILE A 146 11.23 -3.91 -7.85
CA ILE A 146 11.77 -5.21 -7.44
C ILE A 146 11.60 -5.40 -5.93
N LEU A 147 11.96 -4.41 -5.10
CA LEU A 147 11.77 -4.48 -3.65
C LEU A 147 10.31 -4.75 -3.27
N TYR A 148 9.37 -4.05 -3.91
CA TYR A 148 7.94 -4.22 -3.63
C TYR A 148 7.42 -5.59 -4.07
N GLU A 149 7.90 -6.12 -5.20
CA GLU A 149 7.56 -7.47 -5.65
C GLU A 149 8.15 -8.55 -4.74
N LEU A 150 9.40 -8.39 -4.26
CA LEU A 150 10.00 -9.30 -3.28
C LEU A 150 9.25 -9.26 -1.94
N PHE A 151 8.79 -8.08 -1.51
CA PHE A 151 7.91 -7.94 -0.35
C PHE A 151 6.59 -8.69 -0.55
N SER A 152 5.97 -8.54 -1.72
CA SER A 152 4.74 -9.25 -2.08
C SER A 152 4.95 -10.76 -2.13
N PHE A 153 6.08 -11.20 -2.68
CA PHE A 153 6.48 -12.61 -2.74
C PHE A 153 6.70 -13.19 -1.34
N ARG A 154 7.37 -12.47 -0.42
CA ARG A 154 7.48 -12.88 0.99
C ARG A 154 6.12 -13.18 1.61
N LYS A 155 5.11 -12.34 1.36
CA LYS A 155 3.74 -12.56 1.87
C LYS A 155 3.08 -13.79 1.27
N LEU A 156 3.39 -14.12 0.01
CA LEU A 156 2.95 -15.35 -0.64
C LEU A 156 3.65 -16.58 -0.05
N LEU A 157 4.96 -16.51 0.21
CA LEU A 157 5.73 -17.58 0.86
C LEU A 157 5.15 -17.93 2.23
N LEU A 158 4.79 -16.92 3.03
CA LEU A 158 4.14 -17.11 4.35
C LEU A 158 2.72 -17.70 4.25
N GLN A 159 2.14 -17.77 3.06
CA GLN A 159 0.83 -18.34 2.79
C GLN A 159 0.89 -19.47 1.75
N TRP A 160 2.07 -20.05 1.53
CA TRP A 160 2.33 -20.92 0.38
C TRP A 160 1.36 -22.09 0.27
N ILE A 161 1.06 -22.74 1.40
CA ILE A 161 0.14 -23.89 1.50
C ILE A 161 -1.29 -23.53 1.05
N ARG A 162 -1.66 -22.24 1.11
CA ARG A 162 -2.99 -21.76 0.71
C ARG A 162 -3.08 -21.42 -0.78
N LEU A 163 -1.96 -21.40 -1.48
CA LEU A 163 -1.90 -21.15 -2.91
C LEU A 163 -2.14 -22.45 -3.67
N ASN A 164 -2.84 -22.38 -4.80
CA ASN A 164 -2.92 -23.53 -5.70
C ASN A 164 -1.62 -23.68 -6.51
N THR A 165 -1.43 -24.84 -7.13
CA THR A 165 -0.20 -25.17 -7.87
C THR A 165 0.13 -24.15 -8.97
N GLU A 166 -0.87 -23.65 -9.70
CA GLU A 166 -0.67 -22.64 -10.74
C GLU A 166 -0.18 -21.31 -10.16
N GLN A 167 -0.74 -20.88 -9.04
CA GLN A 167 -0.31 -19.66 -8.33
C GLN A 167 1.10 -19.81 -7.78
N GLN A 168 1.42 -20.97 -7.21
CA GLN A 168 2.77 -21.29 -6.71
C GLN A 168 3.79 -21.23 -7.85
N LYS A 169 3.49 -21.88 -8.97
CA LYS A 169 4.34 -21.88 -10.16
C LYS A 169 4.56 -20.46 -10.70
N ALA A 170 3.48 -19.70 -10.90
CA ALA A 170 3.55 -18.34 -11.42
C ALA A 170 4.33 -17.40 -10.47
N ALA A 171 4.13 -17.53 -9.16
CA ALA A 171 4.88 -16.75 -8.16
C ALA A 171 6.37 -17.06 -8.22
N LEU A 172 6.74 -18.33 -8.34
CA LEU A 172 8.13 -18.78 -8.40
C LEU A 172 8.82 -18.33 -9.71
N GLU A 173 8.15 -18.49 -10.85
CA GLU A 173 8.66 -18.02 -12.15
C GLU A 173 8.87 -16.50 -12.16
N THR A 174 7.92 -15.74 -11.61
CA THR A 174 8.03 -14.29 -11.47
C THR A 174 9.20 -13.91 -10.56
N ALA A 175 9.33 -14.57 -9.41
CA ALA A 175 10.44 -14.32 -8.50
C ALA A 175 11.79 -14.60 -9.16
N ILE A 176 11.94 -15.73 -9.87
CA ILE A 176 13.16 -16.07 -10.62
C ILE A 176 13.49 -15.00 -11.68
N ALA A 177 12.49 -14.52 -12.42
CA ALA A 177 12.68 -13.50 -13.45
C ALA A 177 13.04 -12.12 -12.87
N LEU A 178 12.62 -11.82 -11.64
CA LEU A 178 12.97 -10.57 -10.95
C LEU A 178 14.37 -10.63 -10.36
N VAL A 179 14.73 -11.74 -9.69
CA VAL A 179 16.04 -11.87 -9.05
C VAL A 179 17.18 -11.90 -10.08
N SER A 180 16.93 -12.42 -11.27
CA SER A 180 17.92 -12.41 -12.36
C SER A 180 18.22 -11.02 -12.93
N LYS A 181 17.43 -9.99 -12.58
CA LYS A 181 17.69 -8.60 -12.98
C LYS A 181 18.77 -7.93 -12.15
N ILE A 182 19.17 -8.48 -11.01
CA ILE A 182 20.19 -7.88 -10.15
C ILE A 182 21.37 -8.84 -9.99
N ARG A 183 22.57 -8.33 -10.28
CA ARG A 183 23.81 -9.07 -10.09
C ARG A 183 24.34 -8.81 -8.69
N SER A 184 24.29 -9.82 -7.83
CA SER A 184 24.99 -9.86 -6.55
C SER A 184 25.11 -11.30 -6.03
N PRO A 185 26.03 -11.59 -5.10
CA PRO A 185 26.11 -12.91 -4.46
C PRO A 185 24.79 -13.31 -3.80
N LYS A 186 24.10 -12.39 -3.12
CA LYS A 186 22.83 -12.64 -2.43
C LYS A 186 21.69 -12.95 -3.40
N TYR A 187 21.64 -12.23 -4.52
CA TYR A 187 20.67 -12.52 -5.58
C TYR A 187 20.93 -13.86 -6.28
N THR A 188 22.21 -14.21 -6.52
CA THR A 188 22.58 -15.51 -7.11
C THR A 188 22.23 -16.68 -6.20
N GLU A 189 22.46 -16.54 -4.90
CA GLU A 189 22.08 -17.54 -3.90
C GLU A 189 20.56 -17.76 -3.89
N LEU A 190 19.78 -16.68 -3.82
CA LEU A 190 18.32 -16.75 -3.89
C LEU A 190 17.83 -17.35 -5.21
N GLU A 191 18.38 -16.94 -6.35
CA GLU A 191 17.98 -17.45 -7.66
C GLU A 191 18.23 -18.96 -7.77
N THR A 192 19.38 -19.43 -7.30
CA THR A 192 19.74 -20.86 -7.29
C THR A 192 18.75 -21.65 -6.46
N LEU A 193 18.43 -21.15 -5.26
CA LEU A 193 17.48 -21.79 -4.35
C LEU A 193 16.08 -21.87 -4.94
N LEU A 194 15.60 -20.78 -5.54
CA LEU A 194 14.28 -20.75 -6.21
C LEU A 194 14.23 -21.71 -7.40
N LYS A 195 15.31 -21.81 -8.19
CA LYS A 195 15.41 -22.77 -9.31
C LYS A 195 15.42 -24.21 -8.84
N GLU A 196 16.09 -24.52 -7.73
CA GLU A 196 16.08 -25.87 -7.15
C GLU A 196 14.68 -26.27 -6.68
N VAL A 197 14.02 -25.38 -5.93
CA VAL A 197 12.66 -25.58 -5.46
C VAL A 197 11.66 -25.72 -6.62
N ARG A 198 11.88 -25.01 -7.73
CA ARG A 198 11.09 -25.17 -8.96
C ARG A 198 11.23 -26.56 -9.57
N ALA A 199 12.44 -27.13 -9.53
CA ALA A 199 12.69 -28.47 -10.05
C ALA A 199 12.16 -29.56 -9.11
N LYS A 200 12.12 -29.29 -7.79
CA LYS A 200 11.73 -30.24 -6.74
C LYS A 200 10.69 -29.64 -5.80
N SER A 201 9.46 -29.46 -6.28
CA SER A 201 8.38 -28.79 -5.53
C SER A 201 8.07 -29.43 -4.17
N SER A 202 8.34 -30.73 -3.98
CA SER A 202 8.13 -31.45 -2.72
C SER A 202 9.02 -30.95 -1.57
N LEU A 203 10.16 -30.32 -1.87
CA LEU A 203 11.12 -29.86 -0.86
C LEU A 203 10.82 -28.46 -0.35
N PHE A 204 9.79 -27.78 -0.88
CA PHE A 204 9.52 -26.38 -0.56
C PHE A 204 9.42 -26.10 0.94
N SER A 205 8.76 -26.99 1.70
CA SER A 205 8.60 -26.81 3.16
C SER A 205 9.91 -26.85 3.92
N GLU A 206 10.89 -27.64 3.44
CA GLU A 206 12.21 -27.77 4.05
C GLU A 206 13.05 -26.52 3.76
N TYR A 207 12.87 -25.92 2.57
CA TYR A 207 13.61 -24.75 2.13
C TYR A 207 12.97 -23.41 2.53
N LEU A 208 11.74 -23.39 3.05
CA LEU A 208 10.99 -22.14 3.27
C LEU A 208 11.76 -21.12 4.11
N GLU A 209 12.32 -21.52 5.26
CA GLU A 209 13.10 -20.62 6.12
C GLU A 209 14.36 -20.10 5.41
N ASN A 210 15.04 -20.97 4.67
CA ASN A 210 16.21 -20.60 3.87
C ASN A 210 15.84 -19.61 2.75
N ILE A 211 14.71 -19.83 2.06
CA ILE A 211 14.20 -18.90 1.04
C ILE A 211 13.87 -17.55 1.67
N LEU A 212 13.18 -17.53 2.82
CA LEU A 212 12.84 -16.30 3.53
C LEU A 212 14.08 -15.54 3.98
N HIS A 213 15.13 -16.24 4.42
CA HIS A 213 16.42 -15.67 4.77
C HIS A 213 17.12 -15.06 3.55
N CYS A 214 17.31 -15.86 2.49
CA CYS A 214 17.94 -15.41 1.24
C CYS A 214 17.19 -14.24 0.60
N LEU A 215 15.85 -14.26 0.63
CA LEU A 215 15.01 -13.18 0.12
C LEU A 215 15.25 -11.88 0.87
N THR A 216 15.38 -11.96 2.19
CA THR A 216 15.66 -10.79 3.03
C THR A 216 17.03 -10.22 2.69
N GLN A 217 18.05 -11.07 2.62
CA GLN A 217 19.41 -10.65 2.27
C GLN A 217 19.49 -10.04 0.86
N ALA A 218 18.87 -10.68 -0.14
CA ALA A 218 18.83 -10.16 -1.50
C ALA A 218 18.09 -8.81 -1.56
N SER A 219 16.98 -8.66 -0.84
CA SER A 219 16.24 -7.41 -0.82
C SER A 219 17.03 -6.26 -0.19
N LEU A 220 17.85 -6.53 0.83
CA LEU A 220 18.77 -5.52 1.39
C LEU A 220 19.90 -5.16 0.42
N ASP A 221 20.23 -6.07 -0.49
CA ASP A 221 21.27 -5.92 -1.50
C ASP A 221 20.77 -5.28 -2.80
N THR A 222 19.48 -4.93 -2.91
CA THR A 222 18.95 -4.17 -4.04
C THR A 222 19.59 -2.78 -4.08
N PRO A 223 20.15 -2.30 -5.21
CA PRO A 223 20.72 -0.96 -5.32
C PRO A 223 19.70 0.14 -4.97
N TYR A 224 20.19 1.29 -4.49
CA TYR A 224 19.33 2.42 -4.15
C TYR A 224 18.78 3.11 -5.41
N ALA A 225 17.47 3.34 -5.47
CA ALA A 225 16.92 4.32 -6.41
C ALA A 225 17.06 5.75 -5.89
N PHE A 226 16.95 5.93 -4.57
CA PHE A 226 17.07 7.22 -3.89
C PHE A 226 18.18 7.20 -2.84
N PRO A 227 19.46 7.15 -3.25
CA PRO A 227 20.59 7.01 -2.32
C PRO A 227 20.68 8.16 -1.31
N SER A 228 20.39 9.40 -1.73
CA SER A 228 20.46 10.59 -0.86
C SER A 228 19.43 10.63 0.27
N VAL A 229 18.44 9.74 0.27
CA VAL A 229 17.44 9.64 1.34
C VAL A 229 17.63 8.32 2.07
N CYS A 230 17.77 7.23 1.31
CA CYS A 230 17.80 5.90 1.89
C CYS A 230 19.15 5.58 2.54
N SER A 231 20.28 6.05 2.02
CA SER A 231 21.59 5.79 2.63
C SER A 231 21.68 6.43 4.02
N ASP A 232 21.37 7.72 4.09
CA ASP A 232 21.50 8.52 5.32
C ASP A 232 20.60 8.00 6.45
N VAL A 233 19.33 7.69 6.15
CA VAL A 233 18.41 7.14 7.16
C VAL A 233 18.85 5.73 7.59
N MET A 234 19.27 4.89 6.64
CA MET A 234 19.66 3.51 6.97
C MET A 234 20.93 3.48 7.83
N GLU A 235 21.91 4.35 7.56
CA GLU A 235 23.10 4.51 8.39
C GLU A 235 22.75 5.02 9.80
N ALA A 236 21.85 6.00 9.90
CA ALA A 236 21.44 6.57 11.19
C ALA A 236 20.66 5.57 12.07
N VAL A 237 19.79 4.75 11.47
CA VAL A 237 18.94 3.80 12.20
C VAL A 237 19.68 2.47 12.42
N TYR A 238 20.51 2.04 11.47
CA TYR A 238 21.22 0.76 11.48
C TYR A 238 22.70 0.94 11.09
N HIS A 239 23.49 1.48 12.02
CA HIS A 239 24.93 1.79 11.86
C HIS A 239 25.84 0.64 11.38
N HIS A 240 25.40 -0.62 11.49
CA HIS A 240 26.15 -1.78 10.96
C HIS A 240 25.79 -2.16 9.52
N PHE A 241 24.79 -1.51 8.94
CA PHE A 241 24.35 -1.76 7.58
C PHE A 241 25.27 -1.05 6.59
N THR A 242 25.99 -1.80 5.77
CA THR A 242 27.00 -1.29 4.83
C THR A 242 26.43 -0.83 3.48
N GLY A 243 25.11 -0.79 3.34
CA GLY A 243 24.45 -0.49 2.08
C GLY A 243 24.37 -1.68 1.11
N PRO A 244 23.61 -1.53 0.01
CA PRO A 244 23.49 -2.55 -1.01
C PRO A 244 24.73 -2.62 -1.90
N SER A 245 25.08 -3.83 -2.33
CA SER A 245 26.17 -4.12 -3.26
C SER A 245 25.70 -4.61 -4.63
N GLY A 246 24.40 -4.87 -4.79
CA GLY A 246 23.82 -5.35 -6.03
C GLY A 246 23.84 -4.32 -7.16
N ILE A 247 23.92 -4.82 -8.39
CA ILE A 247 23.93 -4.00 -9.61
C ILE A 247 22.73 -4.40 -10.48
N LEU A 248 21.91 -3.42 -10.86
CA LEU A 248 20.81 -3.66 -11.79
C LEU A 248 21.35 -3.89 -13.20
N LEU A 249 20.93 -4.98 -13.84
CA LEU A 249 21.34 -5.31 -15.21
C LEU A 249 20.49 -4.52 -16.22
N PRO A 250 21.11 -3.95 -17.27
CA PRO A 250 20.38 -3.32 -18.37
C PRO A 250 19.45 -4.33 -19.04
N GLU A 251 18.23 -3.91 -19.41
CA GLU A 251 17.41 -4.72 -20.32
C GLU A 251 18.14 -4.77 -21.67
N VAL A 252 18.67 -5.94 -22.04
CA VAL A 252 19.25 -6.17 -23.36
C VAL A 252 18.11 -6.01 -24.37
N SER A 253 18.07 -4.87 -25.06
CA SER A 253 17.23 -4.74 -26.24
C SER A 253 17.75 -5.72 -27.27
N SER A 254 16.93 -6.71 -27.62
CA SER A 254 17.19 -7.55 -28.79
C SER A 254 17.18 -6.64 -30.02
N GLN A 255 18.34 -6.10 -30.40
CA GLN A 255 18.54 -5.48 -31.70
C GLN A 255 18.48 -6.59 -32.75
N GLU A 256 17.36 -6.66 -33.47
CA GLU A 256 17.26 -7.45 -34.70
C GLU A 256 18.28 -6.92 -35.72
N SER A 257 19.30 -7.73 -35.97
CA SER A 257 20.22 -7.58 -37.08
C SER A 257 19.53 -8.00 -38.40
N GLY A 258 19.22 -7.03 -39.24
CA GLY A 258 19.32 -7.05 -40.71
C GLY A 258 18.40 -7.97 -41.54
N ALA A 259 17.59 -7.36 -42.42
CA ALA A 259 17.69 -7.50 -43.89
C ALA A 259 16.48 -6.85 -44.59
N ALA A 260 16.76 -6.14 -45.69
CA ALA A 260 15.77 -5.57 -46.59
C ALA A 260 14.94 -6.65 -47.32
N GLY A 261 13.64 -6.41 -47.52
CA GLY A 261 12.78 -7.23 -48.37
C GLY A 261 11.30 -6.85 -48.26
N ASN A 262 10.67 -6.64 -49.41
CA ASN A 262 9.37 -6.00 -49.64
C ASN A 262 8.11 -6.77 -49.19
N ASP A 263 7.09 -5.95 -48.87
CA ASP A 263 5.65 -6.04 -49.18
C ASP A 263 4.73 -7.12 -48.52
N LYS A 264 3.65 -6.58 -47.94
CA LYS A 264 2.26 -7.07 -47.78
C LYS A 264 1.85 -8.16 -46.76
N THR A 265 0.98 -7.68 -45.86
CA THR A 265 -0.21 -8.33 -45.27
C THR A 265 -0.02 -9.50 -44.32
N ALA A 266 -0.11 -9.22 -43.02
CA ALA A 266 -1.11 -9.76 -42.10
C ALA A 266 -0.75 -9.28 -40.69
N SER A 267 -1.68 -8.62 -40.02
CA SER A 267 -1.54 -8.22 -38.62
C SER A 267 -2.08 -9.35 -37.74
N PRO A 268 -1.26 -9.98 -36.89
CA PRO A 268 -1.75 -10.57 -35.66
C PRO A 268 -1.19 -9.84 -34.44
N GLY A 269 -2.07 -9.66 -33.45
CA GLY A 269 -1.93 -8.75 -32.33
C GLY A 269 -0.65 -8.91 -31.50
N ARG A 270 -0.06 -7.75 -31.18
CA ARG A 270 0.97 -7.62 -30.17
C ARG A 270 0.37 -7.87 -28.79
N VAL A 271 0.60 -9.06 -28.25
CA VAL A 271 0.40 -9.36 -26.82
C VAL A 271 1.48 -8.61 -26.04
N SER A 272 1.06 -7.57 -25.32
CA SER A 272 1.93 -6.87 -24.37
C SER A 272 2.31 -7.80 -23.23
N VAL A 273 3.61 -7.93 -22.99
CA VAL A 273 4.24 -8.74 -21.92
C VAL A 273 3.76 -8.34 -20.51
N GLY A 274 3.08 -7.19 -20.36
CA GLY A 274 2.42 -6.78 -19.11
C GLY A 274 1.13 -7.54 -18.77
N ASN A 275 0.59 -8.36 -19.68
CA ASN A 275 -0.66 -9.09 -19.46
C ASN A 275 -0.47 -10.48 -18.82
N VAL A 276 0.77 -10.96 -18.65
CA VAL A 276 1.03 -12.22 -17.94
C VAL A 276 0.79 -12.06 -16.44
N ILE A 277 0.88 -10.82 -15.93
CA ILE A 277 0.31 -10.48 -14.62
C ILE A 277 -1.16 -10.11 -14.81
N GLY A 278 -1.95 -11.11 -15.17
CA GLY A 278 -3.33 -11.16 -14.79
C GLY A 278 -3.42 -11.25 -13.26
N VAL A 279 -3.29 -10.13 -12.56
CA VAL A 279 -4.05 -9.93 -11.31
C VAL A 279 -5.52 -9.72 -11.67
N SER A 280 -6.06 -10.61 -12.49
CA SER A 280 -7.48 -10.92 -12.49
C SER A 280 -7.78 -11.55 -11.14
N ARG A 281 -8.10 -10.69 -10.17
CA ARG A 281 -8.88 -11.05 -8.99
C ARG A 281 -8.32 -12.23 -8.18
N LEU A 282 -7.26 -12.01 -7.42
CA LEU A 282 -7.08 -12.72 -6.13
C LEU A 282 -7.84 -12.05 -4.99
N THR A 283 -9.06 -11.60 -5.29
CA THR A 283 -10.14 -11.57 -4.31
C THR A 283 -11.02 -12.79 -4.61
N ARG A 284 -10.73 -13.94 -3.98
CA ARG A 284 -11.75 -14.98 -3.84
C ARG A 284 -11.64 -15.69 -2.48
N LYS A 285 -12.76 -15.59 -1.76
CA LYS A 285 -13.33 -16.42 -0.68
C LYS A 285 -12.35 -17.38 0.02
N ARG A 286 -12.06 -17.08 1.30
CA ARG A 286 -11.61 -18.09 2.26
C ARG A 286 -12.65 -19.23 2.35
N PRO A 287 -12.24 -20.50 2.29
CA PRO A 287 -12.97 -21.59 2.91
C PRO A 287 -12.75 -21.57 4.43
N ASN A 288 -13.76 -21.99 5.18
CA ASN A 288 -13.67 -22.32 6.60
C ASN A 288 -12.62 -23.41 6.85
N SER A 289 -11.83 -23.26 7.90
CA SER A 289 -11.57 -24.34 8.86
C SER A 289 -10.80 -23.80 10.07
N ASP A 290 -11.17 -24.39 11.19
CA ASP A 290 -10.94 -24.01 12.57
C ASP A 290 -9.51 -24.21 13.07
N SER A 291 -9.30 -23.66 14.26
CA SER A 291 -8.31 -24.03 15.27
C SER A 291 -6.85 -23.78 14.93
N LEU A 292 -6.30 -22.69 15.49
CA LEU A 292 -5.24 -22.80 16.49
C LEU A 292 -5.32 -21.56 17.40
N VAL A 293 -5.15 -21.84 18.69
CA VAL A 293 -5.43 -21.02 19.87
C VAL A 293 -4.86 -19.61 19.75
N ARG A 294 -5.72 -18.60 19.97
CA ARG A 294 -5.33 -17.20 20.08
C ARG A 294 -5.92 -16.66 21.38
N GLU A 295 -5.02 -16.27 22.28
CA GLU A 295 -5.36 -15.70 23.58
C GLU A 295 -6.32 -14.51 23.43
N GLU A 296 -7.34 -14.53 24.27
CA GLU A 296 -8.43 -13.58 24.33
C GLU A 296 -7.92 -12.18 24.67
N LYS A 297 -8.18 -11.22 23.78
CA LYS A 297 -8.49 -9.85 24.21
C LYS A 297 -9.99 -9.65 24.05
N VAL A 298 -10.69 -9.83 25.16
CA VAL A 298 -12.12 -9.58 25.29
C VAL A 298 -12.37 -8.08 25.10
N TYR A 299 -12.80 -7.69 23.91
CA TYR A 299 -13.52 -6.43 23.73
C TYR A 299 -15.01 -6.73 23.97
N ASN A 300 -15.48 -6.41 25.17
CA ASN A 300 -16.89 -6.48 25.55
C ASN A 300 -17.69 -5.44 24.75
N LEU A 301 -18.13 -5.79 23.53
CA LEU A 301 -19.33 -5.19 22.94
C LEU A 301 -20.53 -6.08 23.29
N LYS A 302 -21.26 -5.70 24.34
CA LYS A 302 -22.57 -6.28 24.67
C LYS A 302 -23.57 -5.93 23.57
N HIS A 303 -23.69 -6.78 22.57
CA HIS A 303 -24.85 -6.79 21.68
C HIS A 303 -25.48 -8.18 21.70
N ASN A 304 -26.81 -8.23 21.78
CA ASN A 304 -27.63 -9.44 21.84
C ASN A 304 -27.31 -10.34 20.66
N THR A 305 -26.38 -11.27 20.85
CA THR A 305 -25.86 -12.13 19.79
C THR A 305 -26.76 -13.34 19.70
N ILE A 306 -27.60 -13.39 18.66
CA ILE A 306 -28.38 -14.58 18.35
C ILE A 306 -27.46 -15.52 17.57
N VAL A 307 -26.97 -16.55 18.24
CA VAL A 307 -26.17 -17.62 17.64
C VAL A 307 -27.13 -18.59 16.97
N THR A 308 -26.98 -18.80 15.66
CA THR A 308 -27.76 -19.82 14.95
C THR A 308 -27.26 -21.21 15.31
N GLY A 309 -28.09 -22.25 15.17
CA GLY A 309 -27.72 -23.65 15.49
C GLY A 309 -26.49 -24.20 14.75
N THR A 310 -25.93 -23.44 13.80
CA THR A 310 -24.70 -23.70 13.03
C THR A 310 -23.45 -23.00 13.59
N GLY A 311 -23.53 -22.30 14.73
CA GLY A 311 -22.41 -21.59 15.35
C GLY A 311 -22.05 -20.26 14.68
N HIS A 312 -22.86 -19.78 13.75
CA HIS A 312 -22.68 -18.49 13.07
C HIS A 312 -23.56 -17.39 13.71
N ILE A 313 -23.09 -16.14 13.64
CA ILE A 313 -23.83 -14.98 14.17
C ILE A 313 -24.83 -14.52 13.11
N SER A 314 -26.11 -14.47 13.44
CA SER A 314 -27.13 -13.97 12.51
C SER A 314 -26.89 -12.50 12.16
N CYS A 315 -27.06 -12.15 10.88
CA CYS A 315 -27.00 -10.75 10.45
C CYS A 315 -28.23 -9.98 10.96
N TYR A 316 -28.03 -8.84 11.64
CA TYR A 316 -29.10 -8.09 12.31
C TYR A 316 -29.84 -7.07 11.43
N SER A 317 -29.40 -6.90 10.18
CA SER A 317 -29.96 -5.89 9.29
C SER A 317 -31.31 -6.30 8.71
N ARG A 318 -32.27 -5.38 8.70
CA ARG A 318 -33.57 -5.53 8.03
C ARG A 318 -33.45 -5.76 6.51
N TYR A 319 -32.32 -5.38 5.91
CA TYR A 319 -32.05 -5.57 4.49
C TYR A 319 -31.68 -7.02 4.13
N HIS A 320 -31.43 -7.88 5.12
CA HIS A 320 -30.88 -9.21 4.88
C HIS A 320 -31.81 -10.10 4.05
N ALA A 321 -33.10 -10.11 4.37
CA ALA A 321 -34.09 -10.98 3.73
C ALA A 321 -34.19 -10.74 2.21
N ARG A 322 -34.10 -9.47 1.76
CA ARG A 322 -34.30 -9.10 0.36
C ARG A 322 -33.00 -8.97 -0.44
N TYR A 323 -31.93 -8.45 0.18
CA TYR A 323 -30.71 -8.05 -0.54
C TYR A 323 -29.51 -8.96 -0.30
N SER A 324 -29.59 -9.87 0.68
CA SER A 324 -28.54 -10.86 0.96
C SER A 324 -29.02 -12.27 0.63
N THR A 325 -28.07 -13.20 0.54
CA THR A 325 -28.37 -14.63 0.49
C THR A 325 -28.57 -15.14 1.93
N PRO A 326 -29.55 -16.03 2.21
CA PRO A 326 -29.86 -16.51 3.56
C PRO A 326 -28.69 -17.19 4.27
N GLU A 327 -27.75 -17.77 3.52
CA GLU A 327 -26.56 -18.47 4.03
C GLU A 327 -25.43 -17.51 4.43
N LYS A 328 -25.61 -16.19 4.25
CA LYS A 328 -24.62 -15.21 4.69
C LYS A 328 -24.87 -14.83 6.13
N HIS A 329 -23.79 -14.71 6.89
CA HIS A 329 -23.85 -14.40 8.31
C HIS A 329 -23.06 -13.13 8.61
N ALA A 330 -23.31 -12.57 9.80
CA ALA A 330 -22.47 -11.54 10.38
C ALA A 330 -21.10 -12.15 10.77
N SER A 331 -20.06 -11.31 10.81
CA SER A 331 -18.77 -11.74 11.37
C SER A 331 -18.74 -11.47 12.89
N LYS A 332 -17.76 -12.04 13.59
CA LYS A 332 -17.60 -11.83 15.04
C LYS A 332 -17.47 -10.36 15.42
N GLU A 333 -16.88 -9.57 14.53
CA GLU A 333 -16.56 -8.15 14.73
C GLU A 333 -17.48 -7.22 13.94
N CYS A 334 -18.50 -7.74 13.24
CA CYS A 334 -19.47 -6.94 12.50
C CYS A 334 -20.85 -7.60 12.53
N GLN A 335 -21.82 -6.91 13.14
CA GLN A 335 -23.22 -7.36 13.29
C GLN A 335 -24.00 -7.52 11.97
N PHE A 336 -23.37 -7.19 10.84
CA PHE A 336 -23.96 -7.27 9.50
C PHE A 336 -23.08 -8.10 8.56
N CYS A 337 -23.71 -8.83 7.62
CA CYS A 337 -22.97 -9.37 6.48
C CYS A 337 -22.50 -8.22 5.56
N VAL A 338 -21.58 -8.49 4.63
CA VAL A 338 -21.01 -7.45 3.75
C VAL A 338 -22.05 -6.61 2.99
N VAL A 339 -23.14 -7.23 2.52
CA VAL A 339 -24.18 -6.52 1.76
C VAL A 339 -25.02 -5.65 2.70
N CYS A 340 -25.41 -6.23 3.84
CA CYS A 340 -26.19 -5.55 4.85
C CYS A 340 -25.44 -4.37 5.48
N HIS A 341 -24.15 -4.52 5.79
CA HIS A 341 -23.34 -3.42 6.31
C HIS A 341 -23.34 -2.24 5.35
N MET A 342 -23.12 -2.51 4.05
CA MET A 342 -23.17 -1.50 3.01
C MET A 342 -24.54 -0.81 2.95
N MET A 343 -25.63 -1.57 3.04
CA MET A 343 -26.99 -1.03 3.05
C MET A 343 -27.28 -0.18 4.29
N GLU A 344 -26.84 -0.60 5.48
CA GLU A 344 -26.98 0.13 6.73
C GLU A 344 -26.20 1.46 6.70
N THR A 345 -24.97 1.44 6.17
CA THR A 345 -24.17 2.67 5.99
C THR A 345 -24.84 3.62 5.00
N LEU A 346 -25.29 3.11 3.84
CA LEU A 346 -25.84 3.96 2.80
C LEU A 346 -27.24 4.49 3.16
N PHE A 347 -28.10 3.68 3.76
CA PHE A 347 -29.53 4.01 3.90
C PHE A 347 -29.99 4.26 5.33
N ASN A 348 -29.25 3.82 6.35
CA ASN A 348 -29.58 4.09 7.75
C ASN A 348 -28.53 4.96 8.46
N GLY A 349 -27.51 5.43 7.74
CA GLY A 349 -26.47 6.30 8.30
C GLY A 349 -25.53 5.59 9.28
N TYR A 350 -25.41 4.26 9.22
CA TYR A 350 -24.55 3.51 10.14
C TYR A 350 -23.07 3.89 9.95
N THR A 351 -22.46 4.44 11.00
CA THR A 351 -21.06 4.93 11.02
C THR A 351 -20.08 4.01 11.75
N GLY A 352 -20.54 2.87 12.27
CA GLY A 352 -19.69 1.95 13.02
C GLY A 352 -18.51 1.44 12.18
N SER A 353 -17.29 1.61 12.68
CA SER A 353 -16.07 1.19 12.00
C SER A 353 -16.03 -0.33 11.85
N CYS A 354 -15.83 -0.84 10.63
CA CYS A 354 -15.72 -2.27 10.38
C CYS A 354 -14.29 -2.65 9.95
N CYS A 355 -13.66 -3.54 10.72
CA CYS A 355 -12.32 -4.05 10.43
C CYS A 355 -12.24 -4.97 9.19
N TRP A 356 -13.38 -5.44 8.68
CA TRP A 356 -13.47 -6.34 7.52
C TRP A 356 -13.61 -5.62 6.18
N SER A 357 -13.32 -4.32 6.15
CA SER A 357 -13.48 -3.47 4.97
C SER A 357 -14.89 -3.58 4.38
N HIS A 358 -15.96 -3.64 5.19
CA HIS A 358 -17.34 -3.72 4.70
C HIS A 358 -17.90 -2.40 4.14
N ALA A 359 -17.15 -1.31 4.25
CA ALA A 359 -17.52 0.00 3.74
C ALA A 359 -18.01 -0.02 2.27
N PRO A 360 -18.99 0.83 1.93
CA PRO A 360 -19.48 0.97 0.56
C PRO A 360 -18.34 1.38 -0.38
N THR A 361 -18.34 0.81 -1.58
CA THR A 361 -17.48 1.24 -2.69
C THR A 361 -18.31 1.12 -3.96
N GLN A 362 -18.06 1.95 -4.96
CA GLN A 362 -18.75 1.86 -6.25
C GLN A 362 -18.77 0.41 -6.78
N ARG A 363 -17.63 -0.29 -6.74
CA ARG A 363 -17.52 -1.69 -7.18
C ARG A 363 -18.46 -2.64 -6.42
N LYS A 364 -18.59 -2.48 -5.09
CA LYS A 364 -19.49 -3.33 -4.29
C LYS A 364 -20.96 -3.01 -4.53
N ILE A 365 -21.29 -1.72 -4.67
CA ILE A 365 -22.65 -1.27 -4.99
C ILE A 365 -23.07 -1.87 -6.34
N THR A 366 -22.25 -1.72 -7.38
CA THR A 366 -22.49 -2.34 -8.69
C THR A 366 -22.55 -3.85 -8.62
N PHE A 367 -21.66 -4.50 -7.86
CA PHE A 367 -21.65 -5.96 -7.80
C PHE A 367 -22.88 -6.53 -7.08
N HIS A 368 -23.27 -5.96 -5.94
CA HIS A 368 -24.33 -6.50 -5.08
C HIS A 368 -25.72 -5.98 -5.43
N LEU A 369 -25.85 -4.73 -5.88
CA LEU A 369 -27.14 -4.08 -6.09
C LEU A 369 -27.58 -4.00 -7.54
N LYS A 370 -26.76 -4.38 -8.54
CA LYS A 370 -27.16 -4.34 -9.97
C LYS A 370 -28.45 -5.10 -10.32
N ARG A 371 -28.87 -6.06 -9.47
CA ARG A 371 -30.10 -6.84 -9.65
C ARG A 371 -31.33 -6.15 -9.07
N TYR A 372 -31.17 -5.00 -8.41
CA TYR A 372 -32.22 -4.20 -7.79
C TYR A 372 -32.08 -2.75 -8.28
N PRO A 373 -32.45 -2.45 -9.55
CA PRO A 373 -32.24 -1.15 -10.16
C PRO A 373 -32.78 0.01 -9.32
N GLU A 374 -33.93 -0.19 -8.68
CA GLU A 374 -34.61 0.80 -7.84
C GLU A 374 -33.77 1.23 -6.62
N VAL A 375 -32.94 0.34 -6.09
CA VAL A 375 -32.03 0.63 -4.98
C VAL A 375 -30.63 0.98 -5.46
N TYR A 376 -30.21 0.45 -6.60
CA TYR A 376 -28.88 0.69 -7.17
C TYR A 376 -28.64 2.17 -7.42
N ASP A 377 -29.58 2.85 -8.10
CA ASP A 377 -29.43 4.27 -8.43
C ASP A 377 -29.40 5.13 -7.17
N ALA A 378 -30.29 4.84 -6.21
CA ALA A 378 -30.32 5.51 -4.91
C ALA A 378 -29.02 5.28 -4.12
N ALA A 379 -28.48 4.05 -4.13
CA ALA A 379 -27.23 3.70 -3.47
C ALA A 379 -26.04 4.45 -4.09
N MET A 380 -25.98 4.54 -5.43
CA MET A 380 -24.94 5.29 -6.15
C MET A 380 -24.98 6.79 -5.84
N GLN A 381 -26.17 7.40 -5.85
CA GLN A 381 -26.33 8.82 -5.50
C GLN A 381 -25.93 9.10 -4.05
N ARG A 382 -26.30 8.21 -3.13
CA ARG A 382 -25.97 8.36 -1.70
C ARG A 382 -24.49 8.10 -1.44
N PHE A 383 -23.87 7.16 -2.15
CA PHE A 383 -22.43 6.96 -2.10
C PHE A 383 -21.65 8.19 -2.56
N ALA A 384 -22.06 8.85 -3.66
CA ALA A 384 -21.45 10.10 -4.11
C ALA A 384 -21.61 11.27 -3.11
N LYS A 385 -22.64 11.25 -2.25
CA LYS A 385 -22.77 12.19 -1.13
C LYS A 385 -21.80 11.83 0.01
N LEU A 386 -21.71 10.54 0.35
CA LEU A 386 -20.78 10.04 1.37
C LEU A 386 -19.32 10.32 1.02
N GLU A 387 -18.91 10.14 -0.24
CA GLU A 387 -17.54 10.45 -0.70
C GLU A 387 -17.19 11.94 -0.60
N ARG A 388 -18.20 12.82 -0.61
CA ARG A 388 -18.05 14.26 -0.36
C ARG A 388 -18.07 14.61 1.13
N GLY A 389 -18.03 13.63 2.02
CA GLY A 389 -18.08 13.82 3.47
C GLY A 389 -19.44 14.20 4.02
N VAL A 390 -20.53 14.05 3.24
CA VAL A 390 -21.88 14.36 3.70
C VAL A 390 -22.41 13.25 4.60
N VAL A 391 -22.85 13.60 5.81
CA VAL A 391 -23.54 12.68 6.71
C VAL A 391 -24.87 12.26 6.09
N LEU A 392 -25.09 10.95 6.02
CA LEU A 392 -26.24 10.35 5.34
C LEU A 392 -27.41 10.15 6.30
N GLU A 393 -28.42 11.01 6.20
CA GLU A 393 -29.69 10.84 6.94
C GLU A 393 -30.42 9.54 6.55
N PRO A 394 -31.13 8.86 7.48
CA PRO A 394 -31.91 7.67 7.18
C PRO A 394 -32.87 7.85 5.99
N TYR A 395 -32.94 6.84 5.13
CA TYR A 395 -33.71 6.84 3.91
C TYR A 395 -34.78 5.75 3.96
N GLY A 396 -36.03 6.16 4.13
CA GLY A 396 -37.17 5.25 4.32
C GLY A 396 -37.64 4.51 3.07
N ASN A 397 -37.25 4.97 1.87
CA ASN A 397 -37.80 4.45 0.60
C ASN A 397 -37.03 3.26 0.03
N VAL A 398 -36.37 2.46 0.88
CA VAL A 398 -35.74 1.21 0.45
C VAL A 398 -36.75 0.07 0.61
N PRO A 399 -37.16 -0.62 -0.47
CA PRO A 399 -38.07 -1.75 -0.36
C PRO A 399 -37.50 -2.85 0.56
N LEU A 400 -38.27 -3.37 1.52
CA LEU A 400 -37.75 -4.39 2.45
C LEU A 400 -38.18 -5.83 2.12
N GLY A 401 -39.16 -5.98 1.21
CA GLY A 401 -39.75 -7.27 0.88
C GLY A 401 -41.01 -7.49 1.68
#